data_AF-A0AAD6U4K7-F1
#
_entry.id   AF-A0AAD6U4K7-F1
#
_cell.length_a   1.000
_cell.length_b   1.000
_cell.length_c   1.000
_cell.angle_alpha   90.00
_cell.angle_beta   90.00
_cell.angle_gamma   90.00
#
_symmetry.space_group_name_H-M   'P 1'
#
loop_
_entity.id
_entity.type
_entity.pdbx_description
1 polymer ?
#
loop_
_entity_poly.entity_id
_entity_poly.type
_entity_poly.pdbx_seq_one_letter_code
_entity_poly.pdbx_strand_id
1 'polypeptide(L)'
;IVWAGNMINHAPAWCEISIRIMMGASVGLPAASLCINRRLYHIASVRAVSISKAEKRRTIFIDSLICGLFPALYIAFQYIVQGHRFDIFQDIGCYPAFFNSLPTYFISSMWPVIIGLVSGVYCGLSFLLLFPLPDGSAQRCAIASGMIHGG
;
A
#
# COMPACT_ATOMS: atom_id res chain seq x y z
N ILE A 1 13.31 -21.87 -15.87
CA ILE A 1 14.42 -22.49 -16.62
C ILE A 1 14.99 -21.64 -17.78
N VAL A 2 14.40 -20.49 -18.14
CA VAL A 2 14.93 -19.63 -19.25
C VAL A 2 16.28 -18.97 -18.92
N TRP A 3 16.53 -18.64 -17.66
CA TRP A 3 17.74 -17.96 -17.18
C TRP A 3 18.73 -18.89 -16.43
N ALA A 4 18.56 -20.20 -16.56
CA ALA A 4 19.40 -21.17 -15.87
C ALA A 4 20.82 -21.14 -16.44
N GLY A 5 21.81 -20.75 -15.63
CA GLY A 5 23.22 -20.69 -16.01
C GLY A 5 23.59 -19.69 -17.10
N ASN A 6 22.72 -18.71 -17.39
CA ASN A 6 22.99 -17.69 -18.42
C ASN A 6 22.49 -16.29 -18.02
N MET A 7 23.19 -15.25 -18.48
CA MET A 7 22.83 -13.83 -18.31
C MET A 7 22.34 -13.21 -19.63
N ILE A 8 21.86 -14.04 -20.57
CA ILE A 8 21.51 -13.61 -21.93
C ILE A 8 20.11 -13.03 -21.92
N ASN A 9 19.95 -11.82 -22.47
CA ASN A 9 18.65 -11.13 -22.55
C ASN A 9 17.68 -11.79 -23.54
N HIS A 10 17.10 -12.93 -23.15
CA HIS A 10 16.21 -13.74 -23.99
C HIS A 10 14.91 -13.02 -24.36
N ALA A 11 14.44 -12.08 -23.51
CA ALA A 11 13.18 -11.36 -23.70
C ALA A 11 13.24 -9.95 -23.07
N PRO A 12 13.82 -8.95 -23.76
CA PRO A 12 13.99 -7.60 -23.23
C PRO A 12 12.64 -6.92 -22.88
N ALA A 13 11.59 -7.17 -23.66
CA ALA A 13 10.26 -6.63 -23.39
C ALA A 13 9.62 -7.20 -22.11
N TRP A 14 9.83 -8.49 -21.83
CA TRP A 14 9.33 -9.13 -20.61
C TRP A 14 10.02 -8.58 -19.37
N CYS A 15 11.33 -8.35 -19.45
CA CYS A 15 12.12 -7.80 -18.36
C CYS A 15 11.68 -6.40 -17.96
N GLU A 16 11.44 -5.51 -18.94
CA GLU A 16 10.90 -4.16 -18.69
C GLU A 16 9.55 -4.18 -17.97
N ILE A 17 8.68 -5.14 -18.28
CA ILE A 17 7.37 -5.28 -17.64
C ILE A 17 7.53 -5.86 -16.23
N SER A 18 8.32 -6.92 -16.08
CA SER A 18 8.52 -7.63 -14.82
C SER A 18 9.09 -6.74 -13.73
N ILE A 19 10.14 -5.95 -14.03
CA ILE A 19 10.74 -5.04 -13.04
C ILE A 19 9.74 -3.97 -12.57
N ARG A 20 8.89 -3.45 -13.48
CA ARG A 20 7.87 -2.44 -13.15
C ARG A 20 6.76 -3.03 -12.30
N ILE A 21 6.35 -4.27 -12.58
CA ILE A 21 5.38 -5.00 -11.76
C ILE A 21 5.95 -5.25 -10.36
N MET A 22 7.20 -5.69 -10.23
CA MET A 22 7.84 -5.91 -8.93
C MET A 22 7.92 -4.62 -8.10
N MET A 23 8.31 -3.51 -8.72
CA MET A 23 8.34 -2.19 -8.09
C MET A 23 6.94 -1.70 -7.69
N GLY A 24 5.94 -1.86 -8.56
CA GLY A 24 4.57 -1.49 -8.26
C GLY A 24 3.96 -2.35 -7.15
N ALA A 25 4.29 -3.65 -7.10
CA ALA A 25 3.77 -4.57 -6.10
C ALA A 25 4.23 -4.24 -4.68
N SER A 26 5.47 -3.79 -4.49
CA SER A 26 6.02 -3.47 -3.14
C SER A 26 5.22 -2.38 -2.41
N VAL A 27 4.68 -1.41 -3.15
CA VAL A 27 3.83 -0.34 -2.61
C VAL A 27 2.33 -0.60 -2.82
N GLY A 28 1.97 -1.32 -3.87
CA GLY A 28 0.58 -1.66 -4.19
C GLY A 28 -0.02 -2.69 -3.24
N LEU A 29 0.76 -3.68 -2.79
CA LEU A 29 0.34 -4.67 -1.80
C LEU A 29 -0.11 -4.04 -0.47
N PRO A 30 0.71 -3.21 0.22
CA PRO A 30 0.29 -2.56 1.45
C PRO A 30 -0.86 -1.58 1.22
N ALA A 31 -0.86 -0.84 0.09
CA ALA A 31 -1.97 0.05 -0.25
C ALA A 31 -3.30 -0.71 -0.40
N ALA A 32 -3.31 -1.81 -1.14
CA ALA A 32 -4.49 -2.66 -1.29
C ALA A 32 -4.97 -3.24 0.04
N SER A 33 -4.04 -3.61 0.93
CA SER A 33 -4.37 -4.06 2.28
C SER A 33 -5.11 -2.98 3.09
N LEU A 34 -4.63 -1.73 3.06
CA LEU A 34 -5.31 -0.60 3.69
C LEU A 34 -6.72 -0.40 3.13
N CYS A 35 -6.88 -0.47 1.81
CA CYS A 35 -8.17 -0.33 1.14
C CYS A 35 -9.19 -1.37 1.61
N ILE A 36 -8.77 -2.63 1.70
CA ILE A 36 -9.60 -3.73 2.18
C ILE A 36 -10.01 -3.51 3.64
N ASN A 37 -9.05 -3.16 4.50
CA ASN A 37 -9.31 -2.88 5.92
C ASN A 37 -10.28 -1.71 6.09
N ARG A 38 -10.14 -0.64 5.30
CA ARG A 38 -11.03 0.52 5.34
C ARG A 38 -12.45 0.19 4.88
N ARG A 39 -12.59 -0.66 3.86
CA ARG A 39 -13.89 -1.15 3.40
C ARG A 39 -14.58 -2.02 4.45
N LEU A 40 -13.82 -2.88 5.14
CA LEU A 40 -14.33 -3.68 6.24
C LEU A 40 -14.77 -2.81 7.42
N TYR A 41 -13.93 -1.85 7.83
CA TYR A 41 -14.24 -0.88 8.86
C TYR A 41 -15.53 -0.12 8.53
N HIS A 42 -15.70 0.32 7.29
CA HIS A 42 -16.93 0.98 6.84
C HIS A 42 -18.16 0.08 6.97
N ILE A 43 -18.06 -1.22 6.66
CA ILE A 43 -19.20 -2.14 6.78
C ILE A 43 -19.57 -2.34 8.25
N ALA A 44 -18.57 -2.45 9.13
CA ALA A 44 -18.76 -2.57 10.57
C ALA A 44 -19.29 -1.26 11.20
N SER A 45 -18.76 -0.11 10.79
CA SER A 45 -19.15 1.20 11.35
C SER A 45 -20.57 1.59 10.97
N VAL A 46 -21.03 1.27 9.75
CA VAL A 46 -22.44 1.51 9.35
C VAL A 46 -23.43 0.77 10.25
N ARG A 47 -23.04 -0.39 10.82
CA ARG A 47 -23.88 -1.10 11.79
C ARG A 47 -23.91 -0.41 13.16
N ALA A 48 -22.89 0.39 13.49
CA ALA A 48 -22.75 1.06 14.78
C ALA A 48 -23.14 2.55 14.77
N VAL A 49 -22.97 3.26 13.64
CA VAL A 49 -23.22 4.70 13.46
C VAL A 49 -23.72 4.96 12.02
N SER A 50 -24.74 5.80 11.87
CA SER A 50 -25.33 6.16 10.56
C SER A 50 -24.41 7.08 9.73
N ILE A 51 -23.47 6.49 8.97
CA ILE A 51 -22.61 7.22 8.02
C ILE A 51 -23.38 7.62 6.74
N SER A 52 -23.18 8.86 6.28
CA SER A 52 -23.79 9.37 5.04
C SER A 52 -23.23 8.66 3.79
N LYS A 53 -24.12 8.31 2.84
CA LYS A 53 -23.75 7.66 1.57
C LYS A 53 -22.75 8.48 0.73
N ALA A 54 -22.75 9.81 0.88
CA ALA A 54 -21.83 10.71 0.18
C ALA A 54 -20.39 10.58 0.69
N GLU A 55 -20.22 10.53 2.00
CA GLU A 55 -18.92 10.39 2.66
C GLU A 55 -18.26 9.03 2.37
N LYS A 56 -19.10 7.97 2.30
CA LYS A 56 -18.70 6.64 1.83
C LYS A 56 -18.07 6.68 0.45
N ARG A 57 -18.75 7.29 -0.52
CA ARG A 57 -18.29 7.34 -1.92
C ARG A 57 -16.99 8.11 -2.06
N ARG A 58 -16.86 9.24 -1.35
CA ARG A 58 -15.63 10.05 -1.33
C ARG A 58 -14.45 9.25 -0.78
N THR A 59 -14.66 8.52 0.31
CA THR A 59 -13.64 7.65 0.89
C THR A 59 -13.18 6.57 -0.08
N ILE A 60 -14.11 5.84 -0.72
CA ILE A 60 -13.78 4.78 -1.69
C ILE A 60 -13.04 5.34 -2.89
N PHE A 61 -13.42 6.53 -3.37
CA PHE A 61 -12.76 7.20 -4.47
C PHE A 61 -11.31 7.59 -4.12
N ILE A 62 -11.10 8.20 -2.95
CA ILE A 62 -9.77 8.54 -2.45
C ILE A 62 -8.91 7.28 -2.30
N ASP A 63 -9.48 6.23 -1.75
CA ASP A 63 -8.80 4.95 -1.52
C ASP A 63 -8.38 4.27 -2.83
N SER A 64 -9.27 4.31 -3.84
CA SER A 64 -8.98 3.82 -5.20
C SER A 64 -7.93 4.66 -5.91
N LEU A 65 -7.97 5.99 -5.72
CA LEU A 65 -6.92 6.88 -6.20
C LEU A 65 -5.59 6.55 -5.53
N ILE A 66 -5.54 6.38 -4.20
CA ILE A 66 -4.30 6.02 -3.51
C ILE A 66 -3.79 4.66 -4.02
N CYS A 67 -4.64 3.64 -4.14
CA CYS A 67 -4.19 2.31 -4.56
C CYS A 67 -3.71 2.24 -6.02
N GLY A 68 -4.20 3.10 -6.92
CA GLY A 68 -3.82 3.11 -8.33
C GLY A 68 -2.82 4.20 -8.71
N LEU A 69 -3.09 5.44 -8.29
CA LEU A 69 -2.25 6.60 -8.59
C LEU A 69 -0.91 6.52 -7.87
N PHE A 70 -0.87 6.05 -6.62
CA PHE A 70 0.37 5.96 -5.85
C PHE A 70 1.41 5.02 -6.51
N PRO A 71 1.10 3.75 -6.85
CA PRO A 71 2.05 2.89 -7.55
C PRO A 71 2.41 3.41 -8.94
N ALA A 72 1.47 4.03 -9.67
CA ALA A 72 1.75 4.62 -10.97
C ALA A 72 2.75 5.79 -10.88
N LEU A 73 2.55 6.70 -9.92
CA LEU A 73 3.47 7.80 -9.64
C LEU A 73 4.82 7.28 -9.17
N TYR A 74 4.85 6.26 -8.30
CA TYR A 74 6.09 5.64 -7.83
C TYR A 74 6.91 5.07 -8.99
N ILE A 75 6.28 4.32 -9.90
CA ILE A 75 6.94 3.79 -11.10
C ILE A 75 7.42 4.93 -12.02
N ALA A 76 6.63 5.99 -12.21
CA ALA A 76 7.03 7.12 -13.04
C ALA A 76 8.23 7.89 -12.45
N PHE A 77 8.26 8.07 -11.12
CA PHE A 77 9.37 8.73 -10.43
C PHE A 77 10.65 7.88 -10.50
N GLN A 78 10.52 6.58 -10.28
CA GLN A 78 11.61 5.63 -10.44
C GLN A 78 12.12 5.57 -11.88
N TYR A 79 11.24 5.72 -12.88
CA TYR A 79 11.62 5.80 -14.30
C TYR A 79 12.50 7.02 -14.61
N ILE A 80 12.29 8.15 -13.93
CA ILE A 80 13.11 9.37 -14.11
C ILE A 80 14.46 9.24 -13.39
N VAL A 81 14.51 8.55 -12.25
CA VAL A 81 15.71 8.44 -11.40
C VAL A 81 16.61 7.26 -11.78
N GLN A 82 16.09 6.24 -12.46
CA GLN A 82 16.86 5.09 -12.93
C GLN A 82 17.75 5.43 -14.12
N GLY A 83 19.06 5.62 -13.87
CA GLY A 83 20.06 5.88 -14.91
C GLY A 83 20.46 4.65 -15.75
N HIS A 84 20.18 3.43 -15.28
CA HIS A 84 20.43 2.17 -15.98
C HIS A 84 19.17 1.32 -16.05
N ARG A 85 18.97 0.68 -17.20
CA ARG A 85 17.65 0.20 -17.66
C ARG A 85 17.14 -1.04 -16.93
N PHE A 86 18.01 -2.00 -16.59
CA PHE A 86 17.70 -3.22 -15.83
C PHE A 86 18.99 -4.02 -15.62
N ASP A 87 19.09 -4.75 -14.51
CA ASP A 87 20.17 -5.72 -14.27
C ASP A 87 19.62 -7.15 -14.39
N ILE A 88 20.40 -8.02 -15.01
CA ILE A 88 20.06 -9.43 -15.19
C ILE A 88 20.88 -10.23 -14.18
N PHE A 89 20.21 -10.90 -13.25
CA PHE A 89 20.81 -11.85 -12.34
C PHE A 89 20.73 -13.26 -12.91
N GLN A 90 21.86 -13.97 -12.90
CA GLN A 90 21.94 -15.38 -13.27
C GLN A 90 20.97 -16.20 -12.41
N ASP A 91 20.23 -17.14 -13.04
CA ASP A 91 19.23 -18.03 -12.42
C ASP A 91 17.93 -17.39 -11.90
N ILE A 92 17.92 -16.08 -11.59
CA ILE A 92 16.72 -15.34 -11.11
C ILE A 92 16.02 -14.61 -12.27
N GLY A 93 16.78 -14.08 -13.23
CA GLY A 93 16.28 -13.29 -14.35
C GLY A 93 16.41 -11.79 -14.12
N CYS A 94 15.41 -11.03 -14.56
CA CYS A 94 15.47 -9.57 -14.60
C CYS A 94 15.08 -8.94 -13.27
N TYR A 95 15.96 -8.10 -12.74
CA TYR A 95 15.77 -7.40 -11.47
C TYR A 95 15.94 -5.89 -11.67
N PRO A 96 15.13 -5.06 -11.00
CA PRO A 96 15.32 -3.62 -11.03
C PRO A 96 16.72 -3.24 -10.50
N ALA A 97 17.48 -2.51 -11.32
CA ALA A 97 18.75 -1.93 -10.92
C ALA A 97 18.49 -0.75 -9.99
N PHE A 98 18.33 -1.01 -8.69
CA PHE A 98 18.24 0.04 -7.69
C PHE A 98 19.64 0.59 -7.44
N PHE A 99 19.96 1.78 -7.96
CA PHE A 99 21.05 2.54 -7.38
C PHE A 99 20.70 2.78 -5.90
N ASN A 100 21.57 2.32 -5.00
CA ASN A 100 21.49 2.51 -3.56
C ASN A 100 21.72 3.99 -3.22
N SER A 101 20.76 4.81 -3.62
CA SER A 101 20.70 6.22 -3.30
C SER A 101 19.75 6.38 -2.10
N LEU A 102 20.11 7.27 -1.17
CA LEU A 102 19.28 7.63 -0.02
C LEU A 102 17.78 7.82 -0.36
N PRO A 103 17.39 8.44 -1.49
CA PRO A 103 15.98 8.62 -1.87
C PRO A 103 15.22 7.30 -2.00
N THR A 104 15.83 6.24 -2.54
CA THR A 104 15.17 4.94 -2.71
C THR A 104 14.80 4.34 -1.37
N TYR A 105 15.66 4.47 -0.37
CA TYR A 105 15.39 4.01 1.00
C TYR A 105 14.25 4.80 1.66
N PHE A 106 14.27 6.13 1.55
CA PHE A 106 13.20 6.96 2.11
C PHE A 106 11.85 6.67 1.44
N ILE A 107 11.80 6.55 0.12
CA ILE A 107 10.52 6.33 -0.57
C ILE A 107 10.07 4.87 -0.41
N SER A 108 10.97 3.89 -0.45
CA SER A 108 10.58 2.48 -0.39
C SER A 108 10.30 1.98 1.02
N SER A 109 10.99 2.46 2.06
CA SER A 109 10.75 2.00 3.44
C SER A 109 9.72 2.84 4.21
N MET A 110 9.64 4.16 3.97
CA MET A 110 8.73 5.02 4.73
C MET A 110 7.26 4.74 4.41
N TRP A 111 6.94 4.56 3.13
CA TRP A 111 5.56 4.38 2.69
C TRP A 111 4.90 3.08 3.17
N PRO A 112 5.53 1.89 3.08
CA PRO A 112 4.97 0.67 3.63
C PRO A 112 4.78 0.72 5.15
N VAL A 113 5.68 1.39 5.88
CA VAL A 113 5.57 1.55 7.34
C VAL A 113 4.38 2.43 7.70
N ILE A 114 4.22 3.59 7.04
CA ILE A 114 3.07 4.48 7.26
C ILE A 114 1.77 3.76 6.92
N ILE A 115 1.70 3.11 5.75
CA ILE A 115 0.49 2.41 5.31
C ILE A 115 0.17 1.24 6.26
N GLY A 116 1.19 0.50 6.70
CA GLY A 116 1.06 -0.60 7.66
C GLY A 116 0.56 -0.15 9.02
N LEU A 117 1.09 0.95 9.57
CA LEU A 117 0.63 1.53 10.83
C LEU A 117 -0.83 1.98 10.74
N VAL A 118 -1.19 2.69 9.68
CA VAL A 118 -2.57 3.14 9.45
C VAL A 118 -3.51 1.93 9.33
N SER A 119 -3.12 0.91 8.56
CA SER A 119 -3.89 -0.32 8.41
C SER A 119 -4.08 -1.05 9.75
N GLY A 120 -3.03 -1.12 10.57
CA GLY A 120 -3.10 -1.70 11.92
C GLY A 120 -4.09 -0.99 12.84
N VAL A 121 -4.12 0.36 12.81
CA VAL A 121 -5.08 1.16 13.58
C VAL A 121 -6.52 0.87 13.14
N TYR A 122 -6.82 0.88 11.84
CA TYR A 122 -8.16 0.57 11.35
C TYR A 122 -8.60 -0.86 11.66
N CYS A 123 -7.66 -1.81 11.61
CA CYS A 123 -7.94 -3.19 11.96
C CYS A 123 -8.27 -3.33 13.45
N GLY A 124 -7.48 -2.69 14.33
CA GLY A 124 -7.76 -2.66 15.77
C GLY A 124 -9.09 -2.01 16.12
N LEU A 125 -9.45 -0.91 15.45
CA LEU A 125 -10.75 -0.26 15.62
C LEU A 125 -11.92 -1.14 15.14
N SER A 126 -11.75 -1.84 14.00
CA SER A 126 -12.76 -2.78 13.49
C SER A 126 -13.00 -3.94 14.45
N PHE A 127 -11.92 -4.51 15.00
CA PHE A 127 -12.00 -5.58 15.99
C PHE A 127 -12.70 -5.12 17.28
N LEU A 128 -12.36 -3.92 17.76
CA LEU A 128 -12.99 -3.34 18.96
C LEU A 128 -14.49 -3.08 18.76
N LEU A 129 -14.89 -2.62 17.58
CA LEU A 129 -16.29 -2.42 17.23
C LEU A 129 -17.07 -3.75 17.19
N LEU A 130 -16.42 -4.83 16.75
CA LEU A 130 -17.05 -6.15 16.66
C LEU A 130 -17.13 -6.88 18.01
N PHE A 131 -16.13 -6.71 18.88
CA PHE A 131 -16.09 -7.27 20.23
C PHE A 131 -16.28 -6.15 21.27
N PRO A 132 -17.51 -5.86 21.73
CA PRO A 132 -17.73 -4.98 22.86
C PRO A 132 -17.15 -5.63 24.13
N LEU A 133 -15.96 -5.19 24.55
CA LEU A 133 -15.36 -5.61 25.82
C LEU A 133 -16.07 -4.92 27.01
N PRO A 134 -16.33 -5.61 28.14
CA PRO A 134 -17.17 -5.08 29.21
C PRO A 134 -16.60 -3.95 30.08
N ASP A 135 -15.29 -3.69 30.16
CA ASP A 135 -14.75 -2.68 31.10
C ASP A 135 -13.58 -1.87 30.51
N GLY A 136 -13.72 -0.54 30.46
CA GLY A 136 -12.74 0.42 29.90
C GLY A 136 -13.30 1.45 28.90
N SER A 137 -14.63 1.57 28.84
CA SER A 137 -15.43 2.34 27.87
C SER A 137 -15.22 3.87 27.88
N ALA A 138 -14.80 4.47 28.99
CA ALA A 138 -14.64 5.93 29.10
C ALA A 138 -13.39 6.47 28.37
N GLN A 139 -12.25 5.76 28.43
CA GLN A 139 -10.99 6.21 27.80
C GLN A 139 -11.00 6.04 26.27
N ARG A 140 -11.71 5.02 25.78
CA ARG A 140 -11.76 4.66 24.35
C ARG A 140 -12.74 5.52 23.54
N CYS A 141 -13.85 5.97 24.15
CA CYS A 141 -14.74 6.96 23.53
C CYS A 141 -14.06 8.32 23.31
N ALA A 142 -13.15 8.74 24.21
CA ALA A 142 -12.40 9.99 24.03
C ALA A 142 -11.43 9.94 22.82
N ILE A 143 -10.75 8.80 22.61
CA ILE A 143 -9.85 8.61 21.46
C ILE A 143 -10.65 8.49 20.16
N ALA A 144 -11.76 7.76 20.17
CA ALA A 144 -12.63 7.63 19.02
C ALA A 144 -13.23 8.98 18.62
N SER A 145 -13.78 9.76 19.56
CA SER A 145 -14.41 11.05 19.28
C SER A 145 -13.41 12.14 18.84
N GLY A 146 -12.17 12.11 19.35
CA GLY A 146 -11.11 13.05 18.97
C GLY A 146 -10.60 12.88 17.53
N MET A 147 -10.67 11.68 16.94
CA MET A 147 -10.24 11.44 15.54
C MET A 147 -11.32 11.77 14.50
N ILE A 148 -12.61 11.77 14.86
CA ILE A 148 -13.73 12.07 13.94
C ILE A 148 -14.07 13.57 13.86
N HIS A 149 -13.61 14.38 14.82
CA HIS A 149 -13.85 15.83 14.86
C HIS A 149 -12.61 16.68 14.53
N GLY A 150 -11.48 16.06 14.18
CA GLY A 150 -10.21 16.75 13.90
C GLY A 150 -9.88 16.97 12.43
N GLY A 151 -10.87 17.14 11.55
CA GLY A 151 -10.69 17.39 10.10
C GLY A 151 -11.62 18.47 9.58
#